data_AF-A0A1H5LYK9-F1
#
_entry.id   AF-A0A1H5LYK9-F1
#
_cell.length_a   1.000
_cell.length_b   1.000
_cell.length_c   1.000
_cell.angle_alpha   90.00
_cell.angle_beta   90.00
_cell.angle_gamma   90.00
#
_symmetry.space_group_name_H-M   'P 1'
#
loop_
_entity.id
_entity.type
_entity.pdbx_description
1 polymer ?
#
loop_
_entity_poly.entity_id
_entity_poly.type
_entity_poly.pdbx_seq_one_letter_code
_entity_poly.pdbx_strand_id
1 'polypeptide(L)'
;MSNIEMLKALVFQAATGGINATDLRRRVMQEKVHPSEAEFQSIILGLQEEERLCGQEVDGQWIYTAIDKNDPGFSPLEYSPQFAERIIAASCGEFKEIDVDEMISQLDDMIAKARSRKNDNK
;
A
#
# COMPACT_ATOMS: atom_id res chain seq x y z
N MET A 1 7.46 -30.09 -2.17
CA MET A 1 7.03 -28.69 -1.92
C MET A 1 7.80 -27.78 -2.85
N SER A 2 7.14 -26.84 -3.52
CA SER A 2 7.84 -25.84 -4.34
C SER A 2 8.62 -24.89 -3.42
N ASN A 3 9.69 -24.27 -3.94
CA ASN A 3 10.50 -23.28 -3.20
C ASN A 3 9.63 -22.13 -2.65
N ILE A 4 8.56 -21.78 -3.37
CA ILE A 4 7.56 -20.77 -3.01
C ILE A 4 6.76 -21.17 -1.76
N GLU A 5 6.25 -22.40 -1.68
CA GLU A 5 5.47 -22.85 -0.52
C GLU A 5 6.32 -22.93 0.74
N MET A 6 7.60 -23.28 0.60
CA MET A 6 8.56 -23.25 1.70
C MET A 6 8.81 -21.81 2.19
N LEU A 7 8.97 -20.85 1.27
CA LEU A 7 9.12 -19.44 1.61
C LEU A 7 7.87 -18.87 2.29
N LYS A 8 6.68 -19.21 1.82
CA LYS A 8 5.41 -18.85 2.47
C LYS A 8 5.36 -19.37 3.91
N ALA A 9 5.70 -20.65 4.11
CA ALA A 9 5.73 -21.25 5.45
C ALA A 9 6.74 -20.57 6.38
N LEU A 10 7.93 -20.25 5.88
CA LEU A 10 8.98 -19.54 6.63
C LEU A 10 8.53 -18.14 7.06
N VAL A 11 7.95 -17.36 6.13
CA VAL A 11 7.42 -16.03 6.43
C VAL A 11 6.30 -16.10 7.47
N PHE A 12 5.37 -17.04 7.29
CA PHE A 12 4.26 -17.24 8.22
C PHE A 12 4.77 -17.58 9.64
N GLN A 13 5.69 -18.53 9.76
CA GLN A 13 6.27 -18.89 11.05
C GLN A 13 7.05 -17.74 11.69
N ALA A 14 7.87 -17.02 10.91
CA ALA A 14 8.66 -15.90 11.39
C ALA A 14 7.80 -14.73 11.91
N ALA A 15 6.59 -14.56 11.37
CA ALA A 15 5.64 -13.52 11.75
C ALA A 15 4.70 -13.91 12.90
N THR A 16 4.89 -15.07 13.53
CA THR A 16 4.11 -15.47 14.72
C THR A 16 4.37 -14.49 15.85
N GLY A 17 3.33 -13.83 16.36
CA GLY A 17 3.44 -12.82 17.42
C GLY A 17 3.87 -11.42 16.96
N GLY A 18 4.03 -11.20 15.65
CA GLY A 18 4.39 -9.90 15.09
C GLY A 18 5.90 -9.70 14.97
N ILE A 19 6.34 -9.19 13.82
CA ILE A 19 7.75 -8.91 13.52
C ILE A 19 7.86 -7.71 12.58
N ASN A 20 8.87 -6.85 12.78
CA ASN A 20 9.09 -5.75 11.85
C ASN A 20 9.60 -6.26 10.49
N ALA A 21 9.33 -5.48 9.43
CA ALA A 21 9.65 -5.85 8.06
C ALA A 21 11.15 -6.16 7.83
N THR A 22 12.04 -5.37 8.44
CA THR A 22 13.49 -5.54 8.32
C THR A 22 13.96 -6.86 8.93
N ASP A 23 13.43 -7.19 10.10
CA ASP A 23 13.76 -8.39 10.86
C ASP A 23 13.18 -9.64 10.23
N LEU A 24 11.95 -9.54 9.70
CA LEU A 24 11.33 -10.61 8.92
C LEU A 24 12.22 -11.00 7.74
N ARG A 25 12.62 -10.02 6.93
CA ARG A 25 13.49 -10.26 5.77
C ARG A 25 14.81 -10.89 6.18
N ARG A 26 15.45 -10.34 7.21
CA ARG A 26 16.71 -10.85 7.75
C ARG A 26 16.58 -12.31 8.19
N ARG A 27 15.49 -12.66 8.88
CA ARG A 27 15.23 -14.01 9.37
C ARG A 27 14.99 -15.00 8.23
N VAL A 28 14.26 -14.58 7.19
CA VAL A 28 14.04 -15.41 5.99
C VAL A 28 15.35 -15.64 5.23
N MET A 29 16.22 -14.64 5.11
CA MET A 29 17.53 -14.78 4.45
C MET A 29 18.51 -15.70 5.21
N GLN A 30 18.35 -15.85 6.53
CA GLN A 30 19.22 -16.72 7.34
C GLN A 30 18.99 -18.22 7.08
N GLU A 31 17.84 -18.61 6.56
CA GLU A 31 17.43 -20.01 6.34
C GLU A 31 17.96 -20.60 5.01
N LYS A 32 19.08 -20.06 4.49
CA LYS A 32 19.71 -20.42 3.21
C LYS A 32 18.86 -20.18 1.96
N VAL A 33 17.66 -19.62 2.09
CA VAL A 33 16.82 -19.19 0.97
C VAL A 33 17.04 -17.70 0.76
N HIS A 34 17.48 -17.31 -0.43
CA HIS A 34 17.83 -15.94 -0.76
C HIS A 34 16.89 -15.42 -1.86
N PRO A 35 15.60 -15.17 -1.54
CA PRO A 35 14.69 -14.61 -2.52
C PRO A 35 15.16 -13.22 -2.91
N SER A 36 15.00 -12.88 -4.19
CA SER A 36 15.07 -11.50 -4.64
C SER A 36 14.00 -10.66 -3.94
N GLU A 37 14.13 -9.34 -4.00
CA GLU A 37 13.13 -8.46 -3.39
C GLU A 37 11.75 -8.66 -4.00
N ALA A 38 11.66 -8.78 -5.32
CA ALA A 38 10.39 -8.98 -6.01
C ALA A 38 9.72 -10.30 -5.58
N GLU A 39 10.49 -11.38 -5.46
CA GLU A 39 9.97 -12.66 -4.97
C GLU A 39 9.49 -12.56 -3.52
N PHE A 40 10.28 -11.92 -2.65
CA PHE A 40 9.89 -11.74 -1.25
C PHE A 40 8.59 -10.93 -1.11
N GLN A 41 8.46 -9.82 -1.85
CA GLN A 41 7.23 -9.03 -1.86
C GLN A 41 6.04 -9.80 -2.43
N SER A 42 6.26 -10.64 -3.45
CA SER A 42 5.22 -11.49 -4.03
C SER A 42 4.74 -12.56 -3.03
N ILE A 43 5.64 -13.10 -2.20
CA ILE A 43 5.31 -14.03 -1.12
C ILE A 43 4.47 -13.34 -0.03
N ILE A 44 4.87 -12.13 0.37
CA ILE A 44 4.12 -11.33 1.35
C ILE A 44 2.71 -11.06 0.84
N LEU A 45 2.58 -10.57 -0.39
CA LEU A 45 1.28 -10.28 -1.01
C LEU A 45 0.40 -11.54 -1.07
N GLY A 46 0.94 -12.65 -1.55
CA GLY A 46 0.18 -13.90 -1.63
C GLY A 46 -0.31 -14.39 -0.27
N LEU A 47 0.47 -14.23 0.79
CA LEU A 47 0.03 -14.56 2.16
C LEU A 47 -1.05 -13.61 2.70
N GLN A 48 -1.05 -12.35 2.27
CA GLN A 48 -2.10 -11.38 2.63
C GLN A 48 -3.41 -11.69 1.89
N GLU A 49 -3.33 -12.03 0.59
CA GLU A 49 -4.48 -12.46 -0.21
C GLU A 49 -5.10 -13.77 0.33
N GLU A 50 -4.27 -14.68 0.86
CA GLU A 50 -4.72 -15.89 1.55
C GLU A 50 -5.29 -15.62 2.96
N GLU A 51 -5.29 -14.36 3.42
CA GLU A 51 -5.69 -13.95 4.78
C GLU A 51 -4.89 -14.68 5.88
N ARG A 52 -3.61 -14.95 5.62
CA ARG A 52 -2.68 -15.63 6.53
C ARG A 52 -1.64 -14.70 7.14
N LEU A 53 -1.54 -13.48 6.62
CA LEU A 53 -0.61 -12.47 7.09
C LEU A 53 -1.30 -11.10 7.08
N CYS A 54 -1.13 -10.34 8.15
CA CYS A 54 -1.52 -8.93 8.22
C CYS A 54 -0.27 -8.07 8.26
N GLY A 55 -0.28 -6.95 7.53
CA GLY A 55 0.75 -5.92 7.60
C GLY A 55 0.14 -4.62 8.11
N GLN A 56 0.76 -3.99 9.10
CA GLN A 56 0.28 -2.74 9.68
C GLN A 56 1.45 -1.85 10.12
N GLU A 57 1.21 -0.54 10.12
CA GLU A 57 2.16 0.43 10.66
C GLU A 57 1.87 0.67 12.16
N VAL A 58 2.88 0.49 13.01
CA VAL A 58 2.83 0.76 14.45
C VAL A 58 4.02 1.63 14.81
N ASP A 59 3.79 2.83 15.36
CA ASP A 59 4.83 3.78 15.77
C ASP A 59 5.88 4.07 14.68
N GLY A 60 5.45 4.19 13.42
CA GLY A 60 6.33 4.44 12.27
C GLY A 60 7.11 3.22 11.77
N GLN A 61 6.79 2.02 12.26
CA GLN A 61 7.40 0.77 11.84
C GLN A 61 6.37 -0.16 11.20
N TRP A 62 6.74 -0.76 10.07
CA TRP A 62 5.90 -1.76 9.43
C TRP A 62 6.07 -3.12 10.11
N ILE A 63 4.98 -3.65 10.68
CA ILE A 63 4.92 -4.92 11.40
C ILE A 63 4.06 -5.91 10.62
N TYR A 64 4.57 -7.12 10.41
CA TYR A 64 3.83 -8.25 9.87
C TYR A 64 3.47 -9.22 10.98
N THR A 65 2.21 -9.67 11.01
CA THR A 65 1.69 -10.63 11.99
C THR A 65 0.99 -11.77 11.27
N ALA A 66 1.36 -13.01 11.59
CA ALA A 66 0.67 -14.18 11.07
C ALA A 66 -0.75 -14.27 11.64
N ILE A 67 -1.70 -14.65 10.79
CA ILE A 67 -3.09 -14.88 11.16
C ILE A 67 -3.30 -16.39 11.28
N ASP A 68 -3.47 -16.88 12.51
CA ASP A 68 -3.92 -18.25 12.74
C ASP A 68 -5.44 -18.25 12.97
N LYS A 69 -6.18 -18.67 11.94
CA LYS A 69 -7.65 -18.77 12.00
C LYS A 69 -8.14 -19.87 12.94
N ASN A 70 -7.26 -20.77 13.39
CA ASN A 70 -7.57 -21.80 14.37
C ASN A 70 -7.30 -21.35 15.80
N ASP A 71 -6.70 -20.17 15.99
CA ASP A 71 -6.50 -19.61 17.33
C ASP A 71 -7.89 -19.29 17.93
N PRO A 72 -8.21 -19.78 19.14
CA PRO A 72 -9.49 -19.49 19.79
C PRO A 72 -9.70 -18.00 20.12
N GLY A 73 -8.64 -17.19 20.10
CA GLY A 73 -8.68 -15.73 20.21
C GLY A 73 -8.82 -15.01 18.86
N PHE A 74 -8.85 -15.71 17.73
CA PHE A 74 -9.04 -15.10 16.41
C PHE A 74 -10.48 -14.61 16.26
N SER A 75 -10.65 -13.29 16.19
CA SER A 75 -11.88 -12.65 15.72
C SER A 75 -11.61 -12.03 14.36
N PRO A 76 -12.30 -12.46 13.29
CA PRO A 76 -12.26 -11.76 12.01
C PRO A 76 -12.61 -10.28 12.23
N LEU A 77 -11.90 -9.37 11.57
CA LEU A 77 -12.30 -7.98 11.50
C LEU A 77 -13.52 -7.88 10.59
N GLU A 78 -14.71 -7.85 11.18
CA GLU A 78 -15.93 -7.50 10.47
C GLU A 78 -15.97 -5.98 10.29
N TYR A 79 -15.68 -5.50 9.09
CA TYR A 79 -15.91 -4.11 8.75
C TYR A 79 -17.39 -3.89 8.51
N SER A 80 -17.98 -2.92 9.24
CA SER A 80 -19.37 -2.56 8.98
C SER A 80 -19.50 -1.95 7.57
N PRO A 81 -20.63 -2.16 6.87
CA PRO A 81 -20.88 -1.55 5.57
C PRO A 81 -20.67 -0.02 5.59
N GLN A 82 -21.04 0.62 6.70
CA GLN A 82 -20.89 2.05 6.90
C GLN A 82 -19.41 2.49 6.99
N PHE A 83 -18.51 1.62 7.48
CA PHE A 83 -17.08 1.89 7.48
C PHE A 83 -16.49 1.81 6.06
N ALA A 84 -16.90 0.81 5.27
CA ALA A 84 -16.49 0.69 3.87
C ALA A 84 -16.94 1.90 3.03
N GLU A 85 -18.18 2.35 3.21
CA GLU A 85 -18.71 3.56 2.55
C GLU A 85 -17.90 4.83 2.89
N ARG A 86 -17.41 4.96 4.13
CA ARG A 86 -16.57 6.09 4.54
C ARG A 86 -15.18 6.10 3.88
N ILE A 87 -14.61 4.92 3.62
CA ILE A 87 -13.34 4.81 2.88
C ILE A 87 -13.55 5.25 1.43
N ILE A 88 -14.63 4.80 0.80
CA ILE A 88 -15.00 5.17 -0.58
C ILE A 88 -15.28 6.68 -0.68
N ALA A 89 -15.98 7.26 0.29
CA ALA A 89 -16.26 8.70 0.31
C ALA A 89 -14.99 9.57 0.49
N ALA A 90 -13.97 9.08 1.20
CA ALA A 90 -12.71 9.80 1.40
C ALA A 90 -11.81 9.79 0.14
N SER A 91 -11.87 8.75 -0.68
CA SER A 91 -11.13 8.64 -1.94
C SER A 91 -11.85 9.32 -3.12
N CYS A 92 -13.17 9.48 -3.05
CA CYS A 92 -13.98 10.25 -3.99
C CYS A 92 -14.16 11.71 -3.56
N GLY A 93 -13.05 12.44 -3.33
CA GLY A 93 -13.11 13.88 -3.11
C GLY A 93 -14.03 14.57 -4.14
N GLU A 94 -14.74 15.62 -3.74
CA GLU A 94 -15.72 16.32 -4.59
C GLU A 94 -15.17 16.51 -6.00
N PHE A 95 -15.80 15.85 -6.98
CA PHE A 95 -15.54 16.11 -8.38
C PHE A 95 -15.95 17.56 -8.65
N LYS A 96 -14.98 18.47 -8.61
CA LYS A 96 -15.15 19.82 -9.14
C LYS A 96 -15.12 19.71 -10.65
N GLU A 97 -16.29 19.83 -11.26
CA GLU A 97 -16.40 20.10 -12.68
C GLU A 97 -15.64 21.39 -12.97
N ILE A 98 -14.64 21.28 -13.85
CA ILE A 98 -13.85 22.44 -14.29
C ILE A 98 -14.65 23.09 -15.41
N ASP A 99 -14.98 24.37 -15.25
CA ASP A 99 -15.49 25.17 -16.35
C ASP A 99 -14.36 25.34 -17.40
N VAL A 100 -14.53 24.66 -18.53
CA VAL A 100 -13.56 24.62 -19.61
C VAL A 100 -13.36 26.00 -20.22
N ASP A 101 -14.41 26.82 -20.29
CA ASP A 101 -14.35 28.16 -20.85
C ASP A 101 -13.57 29.11 -19.92
N GLU A 102 -13.76 28.98 -18.60
CA GLU A 102 -12.97 29.73 -17.61
C GLU A 102 -11.48 29.36 -17.70
N MET A 103 -11.16 28.07 -17.81
CA MET A 103 -9.79 27.59 -17.94
C MET A 103 -9.11 28.11 -19.22
N ILE A 104 -9.84 28.10 -20.36
CA ILE A 104 -9.34 28.64 -21.64
C ILE A 104 -9.09 30.15 -21.52
N SER A 105 -10.00 30.89 -20.90
CA SER A 105 -9.82 32.34 -20.70
C SER A 105 -8.60 32.66 -19.84
N GLN A 106 -8.34 31.87 -18.78
CA GLN A 106 -7.16 32.04 -17.94
C GLN A 106 -5.85 31.76 -18.71
N LEU A 107 -5.86 30.75 -19.58
CA LEU A 107 -4.75 30.43 -20.47
C LEU A 107 -4.46 31.57 -21.46
N ASP A 108 -5.49 32.13 -22.08
CA ASP A 108 -5.36 33.26 -23.00
C ASP A 108 -4.78 34.50 -22.30
N ASP A 109 -5.22 34.79 -21.07
CA ASP A 109 -4.69 35.88 -20.25
C ASP A 109 -3.21 35.68 -19.89
N MET A 110 -2.82 34.44 -19.56
CA MET A 110 -1.43 34.10 -19.27
C MET A 110 -0.55 34.25 -20.53
N ILE A 111 -1.04 33.82 -21.69
CA ILE A 111 -0.35 33.96 -22.97
C ILE A 111 -0.23 35.44 -23.36
N ALA A 112 -1.27 36.24 -23.17
CA ALA A 112 -1.27 37.67 -23.45
C ALA A 112 -0.26 38.42 -22.56
N LYS A 113 -0.21 38.09 -21.26
CA LYS A 113 0.80 38.63 -20.32
C LYS A 113 2.23 38.24 -20.72
N ALA A 114 2.45 37.00 -21.14
CA ALA A 114 3.76 36.53 -21.59
C ALA A 114 4.22 37.23 -22.87
N ARG A 115 3.31 37.47 -23.82
CA ARG A 115 3.59 38.20 -25.06
C ARG A 115 3.87 39.69 -24.82
N SER A 116 3.14 40.33 -23.91
CA SER A 116 3.35 41.73 -23.55
C SER A 116 4.73 41.95 -22.92
N ARG A 117 5.14 41.08 -21.98
CA ARG A 117 6.49 41.08 -21.38
C ARG A 117 7.62 40.88 -22.40
N LYS A 118 7.36 40.23 -23.53
CA LYS A 118 8.34 40.05 -24.62
C LYS A 118 8.46 41.30 -25.51
N ASN A 119 7.42 42.12 -25.59
CA ASN A 119 7.42 43.36 -26.37
C ASN A 119 7.94 44.58 -25.59
N ASP A 120 7.83 44.58 -24.26
CA ASP A 120 8.34 45.67 -23.39
C ASP A 120 9.87 45.63 -23.17
N ASN A 121 10.54 44.59 -23.67
CA ASN A 121 11.99 44.36 -23.54
C ASN A 121 12.75 44.64 -24.85
N LYS A 122 12.21 45.49 -25.72
CA LYS A 122 12.80 45.88 -27.00
C LYS A 122 13.05 47.38 -27.09
#